data_AF-A0A7J0A8D4-F1
#
_entry.id   AF-A0A7J0A8D4-F1
#
_cell.length_a   1.000
_cell.length_b   1.000
_cell.length_c   1.000
_cell.angle_alpha   90.00
_cell.angle_beta   90.00
_cell.angle_gamma   90.00
#
_symmetry.space_group_name_H-M   'P 1'
#
loop_
_entity.id
_entity.type
_entity.pdbx_description
1 polymer ?
#
loop_
_entity_poly.entity_id
_entity_poly.type
_entity_poly.pdbx_seq_one_letter_code
_entity_poly.pdbx_strand_id
1 'polypeptide(L)'
;MIFPPHNKDCALFEEKINGKYFALHRPSSPELGGNYIWLAESPDRLHWGNHRCVATTRSDSWDCARVGAGAAPIRTEEGWLEIYHGADYQNRYCLGALLLDLNDPSKVIARSKAPIMEPTAPYEQTGFFGNVVFTNGHLVEGDTVTVYYGASDEVICGAEFSIGEILRSLKS
;
A
#
# COMPACT_ATOMS: atom_id res chain seq x y z
N MET A 1 17.96 -4.48 -14.55
CA MET A 1 17.17 -5.35 -13.65
C MET A 1 16.24 -4.43 -12.88
N ILE A 2 14.92 -4.64 -12.96
CA ILE A 2 13.94 -3.70 -12.41
C ILE A 2 13.93 -3.79 -10.88
N PHE A 3 13.64 -4.97 -10.32
CA PHE A 3 13.84 -5.26 -8.90
C PHE A 3 14.41 -6.68 -8.74
N PRO A 4 15.54 -6.86 -8.03
CA PRO A 4 16.12 -8.20 -7.82
C PRO A 4 15.23 -9.05 -6.90
N PRO A 5 15.16 -10.37 -7.10
CA PRO A 5 14.54 -11.26 -6.11
C PRO A 5 15.35 -11.25 -4.80
N HIS A 6 14.73 -11.41 -3.64
CA HIS A 6 13.28 -11.62 -3.42
C HIS A 6 12.55 -10.29 -3.26
N ASN A 7 11.53 -10.01 -4.09
CA ASN A 7 10.79 -8.75 -4.07
C ASN A 7 9.37 -8.94 -4.63
N LYS A 8 8.40 -8.15 -4.16
CA LYS A 8 6.98 -8.17 -4.59
C LYS A 8 6.29 -6.85 -4.20
N ASP A 9 4.96 -6.82 -4.32
CA ASP A 9 4.10 -5.68 -3.95
C ASP A 9 4.58 -4.38 -4.60
N CYS A 10 4.86 -4.47 -5.90
CA CYS A 10 5.36 -3.37 -6.68
C CYS A 10 4.20 -2.50 -7.19
N ALA A 11 4.15 -1.23 -6.78
CA ALA A 11 3.15 -0.27 -7.22
C ALA A 11 3.83 0.92 -7.91
N LEU A 12 3.58 1.08 -9.21
CA LEU A 12 4.10 2.19 -10.00
C LEU A 12 3.27 3.45 -9.74
N PHE A 13 3.94 4.59 -9.58
CA PHE A 13 3.27 5.88 -9.65
C PHE A 13 2.83 6.14 -11.10
N GLU A 14 1.64 6.69 -11.28
CA GLU A 14 1.04 6.83 -12.62
C GLU A 14 1.68 7.93 -13.47
N GLU A 15 2.40 8.86 -12.85
CA GLU A 15 3.09 9.97 -13.49
C GLU A 15 4.53 10.13 -13.01
N LYS A 16 5.27 11.00 -13.70
CA LYS A 16 6.61 11.38 -13.29
C LYS A 16 6.54 12.41 -12.16
N ILE A 17 7.42 12.27 -11.18
CA ILE A 17 7.64 13.26 -10.12
C ILE A 17 9.03 13.84 -10.35
N ASN A 18 9.11 15.16 -10.56
CA ASN A 18 10.37 15.86 -10.85
C ASN A 18 11.21 15.21 -11.98
N GLY A 19 10.52 14.76 -13.04
CA GLY A 19 11.12 14.17 -14.23
C GLY A 19 11.50 12.69 -14.11
N LYS A 20 11.31 12.05 -12.96
CA LYS A 20 11.63 10.63 -12.71
C LYS A 20 10.37 9.80 -12.52
N TYR A 21 10.46 8.51 -12.84
CA TYR A 21 9.46 7.51 -12.47
C TYR A 21 9.72 7.02 -11.05
N PHE A 22 8.67 6.61 -10.36
CA PHE A 22 8.74 6.05 -9.01
C PHE A 22 7.93 4.75 -8.91
N ALA A 23 8.35 3.87 -8.01
CA ALA A 23 7.63 2.67 -7.67
C ALA A 23 7.84 2.33 -6.19
N LEU A 24 6.76 1.97 -5.52
CA LEU A 24 6.85 1.23 -4.28
C LEU A 24 7.19 -0.22 -4.59
N HIS A 25 7.92 -0.88 -3.70
CA HIS A 25 8.27 -2.29 -3.78
C HIS A 25 8.54 -2.86 -2.38
N ARG A 26 8.62 -4.18 -2.26
CA ARG A 26 8.81 -4.86 -0.97
C ARG A 26 9.82 -6.01 -1.08
N PRO A 27 11.10 -5.80 -0.72
CA PRO A 27 12.05 -6.88 -0.50
C PRO A 27 11.48 -7.90 0.49
N SER A 28 11.44 -9.18 0.15
CA SER A 28 10.70 -10.20 0.92
C SER A 28 11.58 -11.04 1.85
N SER A 29 12.78 -10.55 2.20
CA SER A 29 13.66 -11.19 3.18
C SER A 29 13.86 -10.26 4.38
N PRO A 30 13.73 -10.77 5.63
CA PRO A 30 14.10 -10.01 6.82
C PRO A 30 15.51 -9.41 6.72
N GLU A 31 16.44 -10.13 6.09
CA GLU A 31 17.85 -9.74 5.95
C GLU A 31 18.07 -8.65 4.87
N LEU A 32 17.14 -8.49 3.92
CA LEU A 32 17.26 -7.57 2.79
C LEU A 32 16.43 -6.29 2.95
N GLY A 33 15.99 -5.99 4.17
CA GLY A 33 15.22 -4.78 4.46
C GLY A 33 13.82 -5.02 5.00
N GLY A 34 13.55 -6.19 5.59
CA GLY A 34 12.31 -6.49 6.29
C GLY A 34 11.09 -6.62 5.38
N ASN A 35 9.96 -7.03 5.96
CA ASN A 35 8.66 -6.99 5.26
C ASN A 35 8.10 -5.56 5.23
N TYR A 36 8.88 -4.60 4.70
CA TYR A 36 8.65 -3.15 4.75
C TYR A 36 8.39 -2.58 3.36
N ILE A 37 7.69 -1.46 3.26
CA ILE A 37 7.50 -0.78 1.97
C ILE A 37 8.75 0.06 1.69
N TRP A 38 9.31 -0.13 0.50
CA TRP A 38 10.42 0.63 -0.05
C TRP A 38 9.98 1.40 -1.29
N LEU A 39 10.72 2.46 -1.61
CA LEU A 39 10.56 3.28 -2.79
C LEU A 39 11.84 3.19 -3.63
N ALA A 40 11.68 3.14 -4.95
CA ALA A 40 12.77 3.32 -5.90
C ALA A 40 12.39 4.36 -6.95
N GLU A 41 13.40 4.99 -7.54
CA GLU A 41 13.22 5.92 -8.66
C GLU A 41 13.89 5.37 -9.93
N SER A 42 13.43 5.85 -11.08
CA SER A 42 14.00 5.48 -12.37
C SER A 42 13.95 6.64 -13.37
N PRO A 43 15.01 6.86 -14.18
CA PRO A 43 14.98 7.81 -15.27
C PRO A 43 14.19 7.31 -16.50
N ASP A 44 14.04 5.99 -16.66
CA ASP A 44 13.64 5.36 -17.94
C ASP A 44 12.71 4.12 -17.81
N ARG A 45 12.29 3.76 -16.60
CA ARG A 45 11.52 2.53 -16.25
C ARG A 45 12.28 1.21 -16.42
N LEU A 46 13.54 1.23 -16.83
CA LEU A 46 14.38 0.03 -17.00
C LEU A 46 15.42 -0.09 -15.88
N HIS A 47 16.01 1.04 -15.49
CA HIS A 47 17.03 1.13 -14.46
C HIS A 47 16.45 1.78 -13.22
N TRP A 48 16.37 1.01 -12.14
CA TRP A 48 15.78 1.45 -10.87
C TRP A 48 16.84 1.48 -9.78
N GLY A 49 16.78 2.47 -8.90
CA GLY A 49 17.76 2.66 -7.84
C GLY A 49 17.33 3.71 -6.82
N ASN A 50 18.30 4.24 -6.06
CA ASN A 50 18.05 5.18 -4.95
C ASN A 50 16.99 4.64 -3.98
N HIS A 51 17.12 3.35 -3.60
CA HIS A 51 16.14 2.66 -2.77
C HIS A 51 16.05 3.29 -1.38
N ARG A 52 14.83 3.59 -0.93
CA ARG A 52 14.56 4.19 0.38
C ARG A 52 13.43 3.44 1.07
N CYS A 53 13.62 3.04 2.33
CA CYS A 53 12.54 2.48 3.12
C CYS A 53 11.56 3.61 3.50
N VAL A 54 10.27 3.43 3.21
CA VAL A 54 9.23 4.45 3.48
C VAL A 54 8.31 4.05 4.62
N ALA A 55 8.03 2.76 4.81
CA ALA A 55 7.19 2.31 5.92
C ALA A 55 7.62 0.95 6.48
N THR A 56 7.94 0.91 7.77
CA THR A 56 8.23 -0.32 8.52
C THR A 56 6.98 -0.87 9.20
N THR A 57 7.07 -2.10 9.72
CA THR A 57 6.04 -2.65 10.61
C THR A 57 6.01 -1.92 11.95
N ARG A 58 4.88 -2.01 12.66
CA ARG A 58 4.68 -1.41 13.99
C ARG A 58 4.26 -2.50 14.98
N SER A 59 5.11 -2.84 15.96
CA SER A 59 4.92 -4.01 16.85
C SER A 59 3.56 -4.05 17.55
N ASP A 60 3.06 -2.89 17.99
CA ASP A 60 1.84 -2.76 18.78
C ASP A 60 0.61 -2.35 17.94
N SER A 61 0.62 -2.73 16.65
CA SER A 61 -0.37 -2.32 15.66
C SER A 61 -0.87 -3.50 14.84
N TRP A 62 -1.92 -3.28 14.05
CA TRP A 62 -2.53 -4.25 13.14
C TRP A 62 -1.61 -4.64 11.95
N ASP A 63 -0.52 -3.89 11.73
CA ASP A 63 0.46 -4.09 10.66
C ASP A 63 1.85 -4.44 11.21
N CYS A 64 1.87 -5.27 12.26
CA CYS A 64 3.06 -5.64 13.02
C CYS A 64 3.95 -6.70 12.36
N ALA A 65 3.40 -7.57 11.51
CA ALA A 65 4.17 -8.67 10.90
C ALA A 65 4.72 -8.33 9.52
N ARG A 66 3.94 -7.61 8.71
CA ARG A 66 4.35 -7.19 7.36
C ARG A 66 3.48 -6.05 6.83
N VAL A 67 4.07 -5.28 5.93
CA VAL A 67 3.39 -4.29 5.10
C VAL A 67 3.80 -4.44 3.64
N GLY A 68 2.94 -4.02 2.73
CA GLY A 68 3.21 -3.97 1.30
C GLY A 68 2.28 -2.98 0.63
N ALA A 69 2.74 -2.37 -0.47
CA ALA A 69 1.90 -1.50 -1.28
C ALA A 69 0.72 -2.30 -1.86
N GLY A 70 -0.38 -1.60 -2.10
CA GLY A 70 -1.55 -2.16 -2.77
C GLY A 70 -1.52 -1.80 -4.26
N ALA A 71 -2.49 -0.98 -4.66
CA ALA A 71 -2.57 -0.42 -6.00
C ALA A 71 -1.59 0.76 -6.19
N ALA A 72 -1.64 1.42 -7.34
CA ALA A 72 -0.86 2.64 -7.59
C ALA A 72 -1.16 3.74 -6.55
N PRO A 73 -0.19 4.56 -6.12
CA PRO A 73 -0.48 5.72 -5.30
C PRO A 73 -1.37 6.73 -6.03
N ILE A 74 -2.42 7.21 -5.35
CA ILE A 74 -3.40 8.16 -5.87
C ILE A 74 -2.88 9.59 -5.65
N ARG A 75 -2.82 10.39 -6.72
CA ARG A 75 -2.44 11.81 -6.60
C ARG A 75 -3.58 12.60 -5.94
N THR A 76 -3.26 13.37 -4.91
CA THR A 76 -4.18 14.32 -4.26
C THR A 76 -3.52 15.69 -4.13
N GLU A 77 -4.28 16.72 -3.75
CA GLU A 77 -3.71 18.04 -3.42
C GLU A 77 -2.81 18.01 -2.18
N GLU A 78 -3.01 17.01 -1.30
CA GLU A 78 -2.27 16.88 -0.03
C GLU A 78 -1.03 15.99 -0.15
N GLY A 79 -0.87 15.27 -1.26
CA GLY A 79 0.19 14.29 -1.46
C GLY A 79 -0.25 13.06 -2.24
N TRP A 80 0.59 12.02 -2.22
CA TRP A 80 0.30 10.72 -2.80
C TRP A 80 -0.35 9.83 -1.75
N LEU A 81 -1.63 9.50 -1.93
CA LEU A 81 -2.37 8.59 -1.08
C LEU A 81 -2.13 7.15 -1.54
N GLU A 82 -1.48 6.36 -0.70
CA GLU A 82 -1.25 4.93 -0.94
C GLU A 82 -2.15 4.11 -0.02
N ILE A 83 -3.01 3.25 -0.61
CA ILE A 83 -3.80 2.26 0.13
C ILE A 83 -2.98 0.96 0.19
N TYR A 84 -2.35 0.74 1.33
CA TYR A 84 -1.43 -0.38 1.55
C TYR A 84 -2.09 -1.50 2.35
N HIS A 85 -1.58 -2.73 2.23
CA HIS A 85 -2.00 -3.83 3.08
C HIS A 85 -1.02 -4.02 4.25
N GLY A 86 -1.56 -4.36 5.42
CA GLY A 86 -0.78 -4.75 6.59
C GLY A 86 -1.34 -6.03 7.18
N ALA A 87 -0.46 -6.89 7.68
CA ALA A 87 -0.87 -8.09 8.40
C ALA A 87 -0.25 -8.15 9.79
N ASP A 88 -1.02 -8.72 10.72
CA ASP A 88 -0.57 -9.01 12.06
C ASP A 88 0.09 -10.40 12.17
N TYR A 89 0.56 -10.77 13.36
CA TYR A 89 1.21 -12.05 13.61
C TYR A 89 0.29 -13.26 13.47
N GLN A 90 -1.03 -13.06 13.49
CA GLN A 90 -2.04 -14.08 13.23
C GLN A 90 -2.40 -14.15 11.74
N ASN A 91 -1.72 -13.37 10.90
CA ASN A 91 -1.97 -13.23 9.46
C ASN A 91 -3.37 -12.70 9.13
N ARG A 92 -3.97 -11.87 9.98
CA ARG A 92 -5.13 -11.06 9.58
C ARG A 92 -4.64 -9.90 8.72
N TYR A 93 -5.09 -9.83 7.47
CA TYR A 93 -4.74 -8.77 6.53
C TYR A 93 -5.83 -7.70 6.49
N CYS A 94 -5.42 -6.45 6.69
CA CYS A 94 -6.27 -5.27 6.62
C CYS A 94 -5.69 -4.26 5.62
N LEU A 95 -6.50 -3.27 5.22
CA LEU A 95 -6.04 -2.12 4.44
C LEU A 95 -5.84 -0.90 5.34
N GLY A 96 -4.77 -0.16 5.07
CA GLY A 96 -4.49 1.13 5.69
C GLY A 96 -4.11 2.17 4.64
N ALA A 97 -3.84 3.39 5.10
CA ALA A 97 -3.44 4.49 4.24
C ALA A 97 -2.10 5.11 4.66
N LEU A 98 -1.28 5.45 3.67
CA LEU A 98 -0.09 6.30 3.76
C LEU A 98 -0.33 7.55 2.92
N LEU A 99 0.11 8.71 3.41
CA LEU A 99 0.19 9.93 2.61
C LEU A 99 1.67 10.29 2.44
N LEU A 100 2.15 10.29 1.20
CA LEU A 100 3.52 10.65 0.84
C LEU A 100 3.58 12.07 0.27
N ASP A 101 4.70 12.76 0.45
CA ASP A 101 4.88 14.12 -0.08
C ASP A 101 4.78 14.17 -1.61
N LEU A 102 4.08 15.20 -2.11
CA LEU A 102 3.77 15.35 -3.54
C LEU A 102 5.03 15.51 -4.42
N ASN A 103 6.08 16.13 -3.88
CA ASN A 103 7.31 16.44 -4.59
C ASN A 103 8.45 15.47 -4.24
N ASP A 104 8.41 14.89 -3.04
CA ASP A 104 9.40 13.92 -2.56
C ASP A 104 8.70 12.71 -1.91
N PRO A 105 8.25 11.73 -2.71
CA PRO A 105 7.47 10.58 -2.21
C PRO A 105 8.25 9.67 -1.24
N SER A 106 9.54 9.93 -1.00
CA SER A 106 10.29 9.26 0.06
C SER A 106 9.93 9.72 1.47
N LYS A 107 9.17 10.82 1.59
CA LYS A 107 8.69 11.36 2.87
C LYS A 107 7.25 10.92 3.13
N VAL A 108 7.04 10.14 4.18
CA VAL A 108 5.70 9.86 4.71
C VAL A 108 5.24 11.04 5.56
N ILE A 109 4.19 11.73 5.13
CA ILE A 109 3.57 12.85 5.82
C ILE A 109 2.56 12.36 6.87
N ALA A 110 1.80 11.31 6.54
CA ALA A 110 0.84 10.71 7.46
C ALA A 110 0.65 9.21 7.22
N ARG A 111 0.19 8.50 8.24
CA ARG A 111 -0.13 7.07 8.19
C ARG A 111 -1.28 6.75 9.12
N SER A 112 -2.22 5.94 8.65
CA SER A 112 -3.39 5.51 9.42
C SER A 112 -2.98 4.78 10.71
N LYS A 113 -3.62 5.13 11.84
CA LYS A 113 -3.42 4.48 13.14
C LYS A 113 -4.22 3.19 13.26
N ALA A 114 -5.46 3.18 12.76
CA ALA A 114 -6.32 2.01 12.61
C ALA A 114 -6.45 1.63 11.12
N PRO A 115 -6.89 0.40 10.77
CA PRO A 115 -7.24 0.06 9.40
C PRO A 115 -8.31 1.00 8.84
N ILE A 116 -8.24 1.29 7.54
CA ILE A 116 -9.36 1.90 6.81
C ILE A 116 -10.39 0.84 6.37
N MET A 117 -9.97 -0.42 6.30
CA MET A 117 -10.82 -1.59 6.02
C MET A 117 -10.22 -2.84 6.68
N GLU A 118 -11.07 -3.68 7.25
CA GLU A 118 -10.69 -4.95 7.87
C GLU A 118 -11.70 -6.05 7.51
N PRO A 119 -11.33 -7.34 7.61
CA PRO A 119 -12.22 -8.45 7.24
C PRO A 119 -13.37 -8.60 8.24
N THR A 120 -14.58 -8.27 7.81
CA THR A 120 -15.80 -8.31 8.63
C THR A 120 -16.92 -9.15 8.00
N ALA A 121 -16.94 -9.25 6.67
CA ALA A 121 -17.93 -10.05 5.98
C ALA A 121 -17.56 -11.55 6.01
N PRO A 122 -18.54 -12.47 5.95
CA PRO A 122 -18.26 -13.91 6.00
C PRO A 122 -17.25 -14.40 4.94
N TYR A 123 -17.30 -13.84 3.73
CA TYR A 123 -16.38 -14.17 2.64
C TYR A 123 -14.95 -13.60 2.83
N GLU A 124 -14.76 -12.65 3.74
CA GLU A 124 -13.44 -12.09 4.10
C GLU A 124 -12.82 -12.84 5.30
N GLN A 125 -13.65 -13.49 6.10
CA GLN A 125 -13.23 -14.22 7.30
C GLN A 125 -13.02 -15.71 7.05
N THR A 126 -13.75 -16.29 6.08
CA THR A 126 -13.69 -17.71 5.75
C THR A 126 -13.40 -17.92 4.27
N GLY A 127 -12.45 -18.79 3.98
CA GLY A 127 -12.09 -19.23 2.64
C GLY A 127 -10.81 -20.06 2.65
N PHE A 128 -10.07 -20.08 1.54
CA PHE A 128 -8.77 -20.76 1.46
C PHE A 128 -7.78 -20.24 2.52
N PHE A 129 -7.72 -18.93 2.69
CA PHE A 129 -6.92 -18.27 3.73
C PHE A 129 -7.70 -17.12 4.36
N GLY A 130 -8.46 -17.42 5.42
CA GLY A 130 -9.41 -16.49 6.04
C GLY A 130 -8.79 -15.28 6.74
N ASN A 131 -9.64 -14.29 7.04
CA ASN A 131 -9.30 -13.00 7.64
C ASN A 131 -8.40 -12.14 6.74
N VAL A 132 -8.75 -12.05 5.46
CA VAL A 132 -7.99 -11.29 4.46
C VAL A 132 -8.88 -10.36 3.67
N VAL A 133 -8.48 -9.09 3.66
CA VAL A 133 -8.79 -8.13 2.60
C VAL A 133 -7.46 -7.64 2.01
N PHE A 134 -7.28 -7.78 0.70
CA PHE A 134 -6.02 -7.46 0.02
C PHE A 134 -6.27 -6.80 -1.34
N THR A 135 -5.85 -5.55 -1.52
CA THR A 135 -6.06 -4.82 -2.78
C THR A 135 -4.80 -4.78 -3.66
N ASN A 136 -5.00 -4.85 -4.98
CA ASN A 136 -3.99 -4.57 -6.01
C ASN A 136 -4.51 -3.65 -7.12
N GLY A 137 -5.71 -3.08 -6.97
CA GLY A 137 -6.32 -2.26 -8.01
C GLY A 137 -7.49 -1.42 -7.49
N HIS A 138 -7.64 -0.22 -8.03
CA HIS A 138 -8.77 0.64 -7.75
C HIS A 138 -9.14 1.47 -8.99
N LEU A 139 -10.32 2.09 -8.95
CA LEU A 139 -10.76 3.13 -9.88
C LEU A 139 -11.00 4.41 -9.08
N VAL A 140 -10.56 5.56 -9.60
CA VAL A 140 -10.81 6.88 -9.01
C VAL A 140 -11.76 7.67 -9.88
N GLU A 141 -12.88 8.12 -9.31
CA GLU A 141 -13.87 8.98 -9.94
C GLU A 141 -14.21 10.15 -9.00
N GLY A 142 -13.49 11.26 -9.16
CA GLY A 142 -13.63 12.42 -8.27
C GLY A 142 -13.14 12.10 -6.85
N ASP A 143 -14.03 12.20 -5.86
CA ASP A 143 -13.73 11.86 -4.47
C ASP A 143 -13.89 10.36 -4.18
N THR A 144 -14.55 9.60 -5.05
CA THR A 144 -14.78 8.17 -4.86
C THR A 144 -13.58 7.37 -5.34
N VAL A 145 -13.08 6.48 -4.48
CA VAL A 145 -12.17 5.40 -4.85
C VAL A 145 -12.86 4.06 -4.68
N THR A 146 -13.06 3.34 -5.77
CA THR A 146 -13.56 1.96 -5.78
C THR A 146 -12.37 1.02 -5.74
N VAL A 147 -12.14 0.37 -4.61
CA VAL A 147 -11.06 -0.59 -4.38
C VAL A 147 -11.56 -1.99 -4.75
N TYR A 148 -10.85 -2.66 -5.65
CA TYR A 148 -11.02 -4.09 -5.89
C TYR A 148 -10.03 -4.88 -5.04
N TYR A 149 -10.53 -5.85 -4.30
CA TYR A 149 -9.73 -6.61 -3.34
C TYR A 149 -10.03 -8.10 -3.40
N GLY A 150 -9.00 -8.91 -3.15
CA GLY A 150 -9.15 -10.32 -2.85
C GLY A 150 -9.63 -10.50 -1.41
N ALA A 151 -10.57 -11.40 -1.22
CA ALA A 151 -11.08 -11.79 0.09
C ALA A 151 -10.84 -13.29 0.33
N SER A 152 -10.27 -13.60 1.49
CA SER A 152 -9.89 -14.94 1.94
C SER A 152 -9.09 -15.80 0.94
N ASP A 153 -8.29 -15.16 0.06
CA ASP A 153 -7.58 -15.80 -1.07
C ASP A 153 -8.47 -16.68 -1.97
N GLU A 154 -9.78 -16.36 -2.06
CA GLU A 154 -10.76 -17.20 -2.75
C GLU A 154 -11.64 -16.41 -3.74
N VAL A 155 -12.08 -15.21 -3.35
CA VAL A 155 -12.99 -14.40 -4.16
C VAL A 155 -12.45 -12.98 -4.37
N ILE A 156 -13.00 -12.28 -5.37
CA ILE A 156 -12.74 -10.87 -5.63
C ILE A 156 -13.99 -10.08 -5.26
N CYS A 157 -13.80 -8.95 -4.59
CA CYS A 157 -14.85 -8.07 -4.11
C CYS A 157 -14.53 -6.60 -4.45
N GLY A 158 -15.52 -5.72 -4.23
CA GLY A 158 -15.38 -4.28 -4.42
C GLY A 158 -15.86 -3.52 -3.18
N ALA A 159 -15.18 -2.42 -2.84
CA ALA A 159 -15.58 -1.50 -1.78
C ALA A 159 -15.32 -0.06 -2.23
N GLU A 160 -16.19 0.87 -1.87
CA GLU A 160 -16.05 2.29 -2.19
C GLU A 160 -15.66 3.08 -0.95
N PHE A 161 -14.73 4.01 -1.10
CA PHE A 161 -14.31 4.94 -0.07
C PHE A 161 -14.32 6.37 -0.61
N SER A 162 -14.45 7.35 0.27
CA SER A 162 -14.15 8.75 -0.02
C SER A 162 -12.67 9.03 0.23
N ILE A 163 -11.96 9.56 -0.77
CA ILE A 163 -10.57 10.01 -0.65
C ILE A 163 -10.48 11.10 0.42
N GLY A 164 -11.39 12.07 0.41
CA GLY A 164 -11.45 13.14 1.40
C GLY A 164 -11.66 12.62 2.83
N GLU A 165 -12.47 11.58 3.03
CA GLU A 165 -12.61 10.94 4.35
C GLU A 165 -11.35 10.23 4.81
N ILE A 166 -10.68 9.49 3.92
CA ILE A 166 -9.40 8.86 4.22
C ILE A 166 -8.38 9.93 4.61
N LEU A 167 -8.22 11.00 3.83
CA LEU A 167 -7.29 12.09 4.12
C LEU A 167 -7.60 12.79 5.45
N ARG A 168 -8.89 13.02 5.77
CA ARG A 168 -9.29 13.57 7.07
C ARG A 168 -8.89 12.65 8.23
N SER A 169 -9.06 11.33 8.07
CA SER A 169 -8.68 10.35 9.11
C SER A 169 -7.17 10.38 9.40
N LEU A 170 -6.34 10.69 8.41
CA LEU A 170 -4.89 10.77 8.54
C LEU A 170 -4.38 11.99 9.32
N LYS A 171 -5.21 13.02 9.50
CA LYS A 171 -4.85 14.25 10.25
C LYS A 171 -5.06 14.12 11.77
N SER A 172 -5.68 13.03 12.22
CA SER A 172 -6.12 12.81 13.62
C SER A 172 -5.15 11.96 14.45
#